data_AF-F9Z6C8-F1
#
_entry.id   AF-F9Z6C8-F1
#
_cell.length_a   1.000
_cell.length_b   1.000
_cell.length_c   1.000
_cell.angle_alpha   90.00
_cell.angle_beta   90.00
_cell.angle_gamma   90.00
#
_symmetry.space_group_name_H-M   'P 1'
#
loop_
_entity.id
_entity.type
_entity.pdbx_description
1 polymer ?
#
loop_
_entity_poly.entity_id
_entity_poly.type
_entity_poly.pdbx_seq_one_letter_code
_entity_poly.pdbx_strand_id
1 'polypeptide(L)'
;MKRNNLYLSLILVVFTLFSCTHRSYRMQTQVNRDGSCVRSISVETRDSAFIAGDTTANPLPIQLDTTWTVECYNGQQKVTWPVVNFALFQTDTLPRLTIVASRRFPSVEAMAENFHFNHGLWSVCKPSIIFKKEFRWFYTYYSYTETYPPFSVLTKIPLDHYLTSEEQTLWFQGNDPAFQGKNGTELCDLLSKIEPKAYLWLNHNLFAESYAAIDRLLPDHPFKNRFEAARDSIFRLNQDKYDALDAKLPEMLDNYFKTDYFSRHGQRIDSLDDPELNHKLDSLDLYEITFQYELLLPGKILSSNTRQTTAGKLSWQLDAYRFLPQDYVMTAQSRAINVWAFALTALLLLTALYFIWKRK
;
A
#
# COMPACT_ATOMS: atom_id res chain seq x y z
N MET A 1 -26.47 -3.55 -9.08
CA MET A 1 -25.31 -2.87 -9.69
C MET A 1 -25.69 -1.43 -9.95
N LYS A 2 -24.96 -0.46 -9.39
CA LYS A 2 -25.12 0.94 -9.78
C LYS A 2 -24.52 1.08 -11.18
N ARG A 3 -25.26 1.67 -12.12
CA ARG A 3 -24.77 1.97 -13.46
C ARG A 3 -23.84 3.17 -13.33
N ASN A 4 -22.53 2.95 -13.32
CA ASN A 4 -21.54 4.01 -13.18
C ASN A 4 -21.34 4.69 -14.55
N ASN A 5 -21.28 6.01 -14.56
CA ASN A 5 -21.04 6.79 -15.77
C ASN A 5 -19.53 6.84 -16.05
N LEU A 6 -19.09 6.60 -17.29
CA LEU A 6 -17.67 6.61 -17.71
C LEU A 6 -16.92 7.86 -17.23
N TYR A 7 -17.48 9.06 -17.42
CA TYR A 7 -16.84 10.30 -16.97
C TYR A 7 -16.84 10.41 -15.45
N LEU A 8 -17.94 10.03 -14.81
CA LEU A 8 -18.06 10.06 -13.35
C LEU A 8 -17.07 9.09 -12.69
N SER A 9 -16.82 7.97 -13.35
CA SER A 9 -15.81 6.96 -13.02
C SER A 9 -14.38 7.47 -13.15
N LEU A 10 -14.05 8.15 -14.27
CA LEU A 10 -12.73 8.77 -14.48
C LEU A 10 -12.47 9.88 -13.47
N ILE A 11 -13.50 10.68 -13.18
CA ILE A 11 -13.47 11.71 -12.14
C ILE A 11 -13.20 11.08 -10.77
N LEU A 12 -13.85 9.95 -10.46
CA LEU A 12 -13.61 9.20 -9.23
C LEU A 12 -12.15 8.70 -9.14
N VAL A 13 -11.53 8.28 -10.25
CA VAL A 13 -10.11 7.90 -10.27
C VAL A 13 -9.21 9.05 -9.86
N VAL A 14 -9.43 10.22 -10.44
CA VAL A 14 -8.63 11.39 -10.11
C VAL A 14 -8.86 11.77 -8.64
N PHE A 15 -10.10 11.79 -8.15
CA PHE A 15 -10.36 12.12 -6.75
C PHE A 15 -9.77 11.10 -5.77
N THR A 16 -9.89 9.79 -6.01
CA THR A 16 -9.27 8.75 -5.16
C THR A 16 -7.74 8.85 -5.16
N LEU A 17 -7.13 9.18 -6.31
CA LEU A 17 -5.68 9.37 -6.43
C LEU A 17 -5.17 10.69 -5.81
N PHE A 18 -6.04 11.64 -5.45
CA PHE A 18 -5.64 12.91 -4.82
C PHE A 18 -6.35 13.19 -3.48
N SER A 19 -7.17 12.28 -2.97
CA SER A 19 -7.90 12.45 -1.70
C SER A 19 -7.04 12.10 -0.48
N CYS A 20 -7.28 12.79 0.63
CA CYS A 20 -6.74 12.43 1.92
C CYS A 20 -7.32 11.09 2.38
N THR A 21 -6.45 10.14 2.68
CA THR A 21 -6.72 8.73 3.03
C THR A 21 -7.93 8.54 3.97
N HIS A 22 -8.92 7.78 3.52
CA HIS A 22 -10.17 7.55 4.27
C HIS A 22 -10.08 6.39 5.27
N ARG A 23 -9.17 5.43 5.06
CA ARG A 23 -9.01 4.28 5.96
C ARG A 23 -7.54 4.02 6.27
N SER A 24 -7.18 4.24 7.53
CA SER A 24 -5.83 4.00 8.03
C SER A 24 -5.78 2.76 8.92
N TYR A 25 -4.77 1.95 8.68
CA TYR A 25 -4.43 0.79 9.48
C TYR A 25 -3.10 1.03 10.17
N ARG A 26 -2.88 0.34 11.28
CA ARG A 26 -1.54 0.15 11.83
C ARG A 26 -1.22 -1.33 11.77
N MET A 27 -0.10 -1.68 11.16
CA MET A 27 0.39 -3.05 11.08
C MET A 27 1.71 -3.13 11.83
N GLN A 28 1.88 -4.15 12.67
CA GLN A 28 3.10 -4.32 13.45
C GLN A 28 3.63 -5.74 13.32
N THR A 29 4.93 -5.88 13.11
CA THR A 29 5.66 -7.13 13.25
C THR A 29 6.63 -7.02 14.42
N GLN A 30 6.51 -7.92 15.39
CA GLN A 30 7.48 -8.07 16.45
C GLN A 30 8.18 -9.41 16.31
N VAL A 31 9.50 -9.37 16.11
CA VAL A 31 10.35 -10.57 16.01
C VAL A 31 11.06 -10.79 17.35
N ASN A 32 11.01 -12.02 17.85
CA ASN A 32 11.66 -12.45 19.08
C ASN A 32 13.07 -12.99 18.81
N ARG A 33 13.88 -13.14 19.87
CA ARG A 33 15.28 -13.62 19.77
C ARG A 33 15.40 -15.04 19.22
N ASP A 34 14.40 -15.88 19.45
CA ASP A 34 14.38 -17.25 18.94
C ASP A 34 14.10 -17.30 17.43
N GLY A 35 13.47 -16.27 16.87
CA GLY A 35 13.01 -16.19 15.48
C GLY A 35 11.49 -16.26 15.34
N SER A 36 10.77 -16.59 16.43
CA SER A 36 9.31 -16.50 16.47
C SER A 36 8.86 -15.05 16.32
N CYS A 37 7.64 -14.82 15.84
CA CYS A 37 7.13 -13.47 15.68
C CYS A 37 5.63 -13.36 15.92
N VAL A 38 5.17 -12.12 16.06
CA VAL A 38 3.76 -11.76 16.13
C VAL A 38 3.51 -10.69 15.07
N ARG A 39 2.49 -10.91 14.23
CA ARG A 39 1.94 -9.89 13.32
C ARG A 39 0.63 -9.41 13.91
N SER A 40 0.44 -8.09 14.02
CA SER A 40 -0.84 -7.50 14.35
C SER A 40 -1.27 -6.46 13.32
N ILE A 41 -2.57 -6.36 13.11
CA ILE A 41 -3.20 -5.33 12.29
C ILE A 41 -4.30 -4.69 13.14
N SER A 42 -4.32 -3.38 13.20
CA SER A 42 -5.33 -2.63 13.92
C SER A 42 -6.00 -1.56 13.08
N VAL A 43 -7.28 -1.37 13.33
CA VAL A 43 -8.13 -0.39 12.64
C VAL A 43 -9.11 0.23 13.64
N GLU A 44 -9.35 1.53 13.51
CA GLU A 44 -10.49 2.16 14.18
C GLU A 44 -11.75 1.98 13.35
N THR A 45 -12.82 1.47 13.96
CA THR A 45 -14.09 1.25 13.26
C THR A 45 -15.29 1.69 14.08
N ARG A 46 -16.37 2.02 13.36
CA ARG A 46 -17.72 2.25 13.90
C ARG A 46 -18.71 1.19 13.41
N ASP A 47 -18.24 0.18 12.71
CA ASP A 47 -19.07 -0.89 12.17
C ASP A 47 -19.67 -1.69 13.33
N SER A 48 -20.94 -1.41 13.62
CA SER A 48 -21.67 -2.02 14.73
C SER A 48 -21.89 -3.50 14.53
N ALA A 49 -22.01 -3.98 13.29
CA ALA A 49 -22.17 -5.40 12.99
C ALA A 49 -20.88 -6.15 13.34
N PHE A 50 -19.74 -5.66 12.87
CA PHE A 50 -18.45 -6.25 13.20
C PHE A 50 -18.13 -6.21 14.70
N ILE A 51 -18.41 -5.09 15.36
CA ILE A 51 -18.20 -4.94 16.80
C ILE A 51 -19.08 -5.93 17.59
N ALA A 52 -20.31 -6.19 17.12
CA ALA A 52 -21.22 -7.18 17.68
C ALA A 52 -20.87 -8.64 17.33
N GLY A 53 -19.83 -8.87 16.52
CA GLY A 53 -19.31 -10.21 16.19
C GLY A 53 -19.71 -10.72 14.81
N ASP A 54 -20.45 -9.95 14.01
CA ASP A 54 -20.71 -10.30 12.61
C ASP A 54 -19.47 -10.03 11.77
N THR A 55 -18.78 -11.09 11.38
CA THR A 55 -17.54 -11.01 10.61
C THR A 55 -17.76 -10.94 9.10
N THR A 56 -19.00 -10.86 8.60
CA THR A 56 -19.26 -10.81 7.15
C THR A 56 -18.68 -9.57 6.46
N ALA A 57 -18.75 -8.39 7.10
CA ALA A 57 -18.25 -7.12 6.57
C ALA A 57 -16.80 -6.79 6.99
N ASN A 58 -16.10 -7.73 7.64
CA ASN A 58 -14.77 -7.62 8.27
C ASN A 58 -13.91 -6.42 7.80
N PRO A 59 -13.66 -5.41 8.66
CA PRO A 59 -12.95 -4.20 8.27
C PRO A 59 -11.44 -4.41 8.09
N LEU A 60 -10.90 -5.58 8.42
CA LEU A 60 -9.48 -5.90 8.30
C LEU A 60 -9.16 -6.47 6.91
N PRO A 61 -7.93 -6.25 6.40
CA PRO A 61 -7.48 -6.78 5.10
C PRO A 61 -7.05 -8.26 5.18
N ILE A 62 -7.48 -8.96 6.23
CA ILE A 62 -7.21 -10.36 6.52
C ILE A 62 -8.51 -11.07 6.86
N GLN A 63 -8.66 -12.32 6.45
CA GLN A 63 -9.75 -13.17 6.87
C GLN A 63 -9.47 -13.67 8.29
N LEU A 64 -10.41 -13.41 9.20
CA LEU A 64 -10.33 -13.88 10.58
C LEU A 64 -10.72 -15.36 10.65
N ASP A 65 -9.84 -16.17 11.22
CA ASP A 65 -10.05 -17.58 11.50
C ASP A 65 -9.60 -17.88 12.95
N THR A 66 -9.58 -19.16 13.35
CA THR A 66 -9.18 -19.58 14.70
C THR A 66 -7.70 -19.30 15.03
N THR A 67 -6.88 -18.93 14.04
CA THR A 67 -5.46 -18.62 14.25
C THR A 67 -5.23 -17.15 14.63
N TRP A 68 -6.24 -16.30 14.46
CA TRP A 68 -6.21 -14.90 14.85
C TRP A 68 -6.85 -14.67 16.21
N THR A 69 -6.18 -13.91 17.06
CA THR A 69 -6.75 -13.38 18.31
C THR A 69 -7.21 -11.96 18.07
N VAL A 70 -8.48 -11.68 18.35
CA VAL A 70 -9.07 -10.35 18.20
C VAL A 70 -9.22 -9.70 19.57
N GLU A 71 -8.67 -8.51 19.71
CA GLU A 71 -8.83 -7.65 20.88
C GLU A 71 -9.55 -6.37 20.46
N CYS A 72 -10.38 -5.84 21.36
CA CYS A 72 -11.13 -4.62 21.15
C CYS A 72 -10.80 -3.60 22.24
N TYR A 73 -10.65 -2.34 21.86
CA TYR A 73 -10.31 -1.25 22.76
C TYR A 73 -11.24 -0.06 22.57
N ASN A 74 -11.66 0.54 23.68
CA ASN A 74 -12.26 1.86 23.73
C ASN A 74 -11.23 2.83 24.33
N GLY A 75 -10.55 3.58 23.47
CA GLY A 75 -9.34 4.32 23.87
C GLY A 75 -8.28 3.36 24.40
N GLN A 76 -7.89 3.51 25.67
CA GLN A 76 -6.89 2.63 26.31
C GLN A 76 -7.52 1.41 27.02
N GLN A 77 -8.84 1.39 27.18
CA GLN A 77 -9.53 0.34 27.92
C GLN A 77 -9.81 -0.86 27.00
N LYS A 78 -9.32 -2.03 27.40
CA LYS A 78 -9.67 -3.29 26.73
C LYS A 78 -11.11 -3.69 27.05
N VAL A 79 -11.85 -4.09 26.01
CA VAL A 79 -13.23 -4.58 26.09
C VAL A 79 -13.28 -5.97 25.46
N THR A 80 -14.13 -6.84 26.01
CA THR A 80 -14.35 -8.17 25.45
C THR A 80 -15.04 -8.06 24.09
N TRP A 81 -14.44 -8.70 23.08
CA TRP A 81 -15.04 -8.88 21.76
C TRP A 81 -15.57 -10.32 21.64
N PRO A 82 -16.77 -10.56 21.08
CA PRO A 82 -17.73 -9.56 20.58
C PRO A 82 -18.36 -8.70 21.67
N VAL A 83 -18.67 -7.44 21.36
CA VAL A 83 -19.32 -6.53 22.31
C VAL A 83 -20.82 -6.82 22.32
N VAL A 84 -21.27 -7.54 23.34
CA VAL A 84 -22.69 -7.85 23.56
C VAL A 84 -23.47 -6.55 23.81
N ASN A 85 -24.68 -6.44 23.27
CA ASN A 85 -25.55 -5.26 23.40
C ASN A 85 -25.01 -3.96 22.76
N PHE A 86 -24.10 -4.05 21.79
CA PHE A 86 -23.58 -2.85 21.11
C PHE A 86 -24.68 -2.01 20.43
N ALA A 87 -25.76 -2.65 19.96
CA ALA A 87 -26.93 -1.96 19.41
C ALA A 87 -27.69 -1.06 20.41
N LEU A 88 -27.41 -1.19 21.72
CA LEU A 88 -27.98 -0.34 22.78
C LEU A 88 -27.17 0.94 23.05
N PHE A 89 -26.03 1.15 22.38
CA PHE A 89 -25.38 2.47 22.33
C PHE A 89 -26.17 3.39 21.39
N GLN A 90 -27.41 3.71 21.77
CA GLN A 90 -28.31 4.68 21.12
C GLN A 90 -27.85 6.12 21.46
N THR A 91 -26.66 6.49 21.01
CA THR A 91 -26.23 7.90 21.02
C THR A 91 -25.91 8.32 19.59
N ASP A 92 -26.22 9.57 19.22
CA ASP A 92 -26.03 10.12 17.86
C ASP A 92 -24.58 10.04 17.34
N THR A 93 -23.63 9.63 18.18
CA THR A 93 -22.27 9.24 17.78
C THR A 93 -21.85 7.94 18.47
N LEU A 94 -21.69 6.85 17.70
CA LEU A 94 -21.07 5.62 18.17
C LEU A 94 -19.57 5.87 18.46
N PRO A 95 -19.03 5.38 19.60
CA PRO A 95 -17.60 5.50 19.88
C PRO A 95 -16.80 4.75 18.81
N ARG A 96 -15.67 5.33 18.38
CA ARG A 96 -14.71 4.59 17.56
C ARG A 96 -14.01 3.58 18.45
N LEU A 97 -14.13 2.30 18.12
CA LEU A 97 -13.39 1.24 18.79
C LEU A 97 -12.18 0.86 17.95
N THR A 98 -11.07 0.57 18.61
CA THR A 98 -9.89 0.02 17.97
C THR A 98 -9.96 -1.50 18.03
N ILE A 99 -10.01 -2.13 16.86
CA ILE A 99 -9.88 -3.58 16.72
C ILE A 99 -8.43 -3.90 16.46
N VAL A 100 -7.88 -4.88 17.17
CA VAL A 100 -6.53 -5.40 16.97
C VAL A 100 -6.62 -6.89 16.72
N ALA A 101 -6.35 -7.32 15.50
CA ALA A 101 -6.17 -8.73 15.19
C ALA A 101 -4.68 -9.08 15.26
N SER A 102 -4.33 -10.11 16.01
CA SER A 102 -2.95 -10.57 16.17
C SER A 102 -2.82 -12.07 15.93
N ARG A 103 -1.71 -12.48 15.31
CA ARG A 103 -1.37 -13.88 15.10
C ARG A 103 0.09 -14.11 15.45
N ARG A 104 0.33 -15.18 16.21
CA ARG A 104 1.67 -15.64 16.57
C ARG A 104 2.14 -16.70 15.58
N PHE A 105 3.40 -16.60 15.18
CA PHE A 105 4.06 -17.55 14.29
C PHE A 105 5.29 -18.14 14.98
N PRO A 106 5.57 -19.45 14.78
CA PRO A 106 6.73 -20.11 15.36
C PRO A 106 8.05 -19.58 14.76
N SER A 107 8.04 -19.06 13.54
CA SER A 107 9.15 -18.37 12.91
C SER A 107 8.68 -17.30 11.91
N VAL A 108 9.59 -16.43 11.47
CA VAL A 108 9.30 -15.44 10.42
C VAL A 108 9.05 -16.12 9.07
N GLU A 109 9.70 -17.25 8.79
CA GLU A 109 9.47 -18.05 7.58
C GLU A 109 8.05 -18.63 7.59
N ALA A 110 7.60 -19.15 8.73
CA ALA A 110 6.21 -19.60 8.88
C ALA A 110 5.22 -18.44 8.70
N MET A 111 5.56 -17.23 9.15
CA MET A 111 4.77 -16.04 8.84
C MET A 111 4.76 -15.73 7.34
N ALA A 112 5.91 -15.78 6.67
CA ALA A 112 6.02 -15.52 5.23
C ALA A 112 5.15 -16.46 4.38
N GLU A 113 5.06 -17.73 4.78
CA GLU A 113 4.25 -18.74 4.07
C GLU A 113 2.74 -18.58 4.34
N ASN A 114 2.37 -18.18 5.56
CA ASN A 114 0.98 -18.28 6.04
C ASN A 114 0.26 -16.93 6.19
N PHE A 115 0.98 -15.81 6.18
CA PHE A 115 0.38 -14.47 6.20
C PHE A 115 0.22 -13.95 4.78
N HIS A 116 -1.01 -13.63 4.43
CA HIS A 116 -1.36 -12.95 3.18
C HIS A 116 -2.43 -11.92 3.51
N PHE A 117 -2.44 -10.80 2.80
CA PHE A 117 -3.69 -10.06 2.66
C PHE A 117 -4.63 -10.97 1.88
N ASN A 118 -5.70 -11.42 2.52
CA ASN A 118 -6.64 -12.40 1.94
C ASN A 118 -8.10 -11.97 2.14
N HIS A 119 -8.32 -10.70 2.49
CA HIS A 119 -9.65 -10.11 2.58
C HIS A 119 -9.64 -8.68 2.04
N GLY A 120 -10.72 -8.30 1.37
CA GLY A 120 -10.87 -6.99 0.74
C GLY A 120 -9.88 -6.75 -0.41
N LEU A 121 -9.73 -5.48 -0.76
CA LEU A 121 -9.01 -5.03 -1.95
C LEU A 121 -7.52 -5.37 -1.90
N TRP A 122 -6.92 -5.37 -0.70
CA TRP A 122 -5.48 -5.64 -0.51
C TRP A 122 -5.08 -7.08 -0.78
N SER A 123 -6.03 -7.98 -1.07
CA SER A 123 -5.74 -9.37 -1.43
C SER A 123 -4.88 -9.57 -2.68
N VAL A 124 -4.81 -8.54 -3.53
CA VAL A 124 -3.90 -8.50 -4.69
C VAL A 124 -2.43 -8.35 -4.28
N CYS A 125 -2.18 -7.82 -3.08
CA CYS A 125 -0.85 -7.54 -2.58
C CYS A 125 -0.24 -8.76 -1.88
N LYS A 126 0.88 -9.26 -2.41
CA LYS A 126 1.58 -10.45 -1.91
C LYS A 126 3.01 -10.12 -1.55
N PRO A 127 3.29 -9.72 -0.29
CA PRO A 127 4.63 -9.37 0.12
C PRO A 127 5.53 -10.60 0.24
N SER A 128 6.80 -10.46 -0.12
CA SER A 128 7.85 -11.44 0.16
C SER A 128 8.58 -11.05 1.44
N ILE A 129 8.69 -11.98 2.40
CA ILE A 129 9.31 -11.74 3.70
C ILE A 129 10.54 -12.64 3.84
N ILE A 130 11.71 -12.03 4.07
CA ILE A 130 12.98 -12.71 4.27
C ILE A 130 13.54 -12.32 5.62
N PHE A 131 13.91 -13.33 6.41
CA PHE A 131 14.56 -13.16 7.69
C PHE A 131 15.85 -13.97 7.75
N LYS A 132 16.90 -13.38 8.32
CA LYS A 132 18.17 -14.05 8.58
C LYS A 132 18.58 -13.82 10.01
N LYS A 133 18.95 -14.90 10.69
CA LYS A 133 19.49 -14.90 12.04
C LYS A 133 20.89 -15.50 12.03
N GLU A 134 21.87 -14.69 12.37
CA GLU A 134 23.28 -15.08 12.36
C GLU A 134 23.85 -15.03 13.78
N PHE A 135 24.10 -16.21 14.34
CA PHE A 135 24.74 -16.32 15.65
C PHE A 135 26.25 -16.09 15.54
N ARG A 136 26.77 -15.20 16.40
CA ARG A 136 28.18 -15.15 16.80
C ARG A 136 28.25 -15.31 18.31
N TRP A 137 29.38 -15.78 18.83
CA TRP A 137 29.50 -16.12 20.25
C TRP A 137 28.88 -15.08 21.21
N PHE A 138 29.33 -13.82 21.14
CA PHE A 138 28.84 -12.74 22.00
C PHE A 138 27.58 -12.01 21.48
N TYR A 139 27.28 -12.11 20.20
CA TYR A 139 26.23 -11.32 19.55
C TYR A 139 25.47 -12.14 18.52
N THR A 140 24.15 -11.98 18.49
CA THR A 140 23.32 -12.50 17.41
C THR A 140 22.83 -11.35 16.56
N TYR A 141 22.98 -11.47 15.24
CA TYR A 141 22.56 -10.49 14.25
C TYR A 141 21.26 -10.94 13.60
N TYR A 142 20.38 -9.97 13.33
CA TYR A 142 19.10 -10.19 12.68
C TYR A 142 19.01 -9.27 11.47
N SER A 143 18.56 -9.82 10.34
CA SER A 143 18.21 -9.06 9.14
C SER A 143 16.78 -9.38 8.78
N TYR A 144 15.98 -8.35 8.54
CA TYR A 144 14.59 -8.47 8.12
C TYR A 144 14.40 -7.67 6.83
N THR A 145 13.77 -8.29 5.85
CA THR A 145 13.37 -7.67 4.59
C THR A 145 11.93 -8.06 4.31
N GLU A 146 11.08 -7.08 4.00
CA GLU A 146 9.72 -7.31 3.50
C GLU A 146 9.53 -6.46 2.24
N THR A 147 9.23 -7.13 1.13
CA THR A 147 9.16 -6.54 -0.21
C THR A 147 7.75 -6.65 -0.74
N TYR A 148 7.18 -5.51 -1.13
CA TYR A 148 5.89 -5.41 -1.78
C TYR A 148 6.11 -5.27 -3.30
N PRO A 149 5.60 -6.20 -4.12
CA PRO A 149 5.81 -6.14 -5.57
C PRO A 149 5.03 -4.97 -6.19
N PRO A 150 5.46 -4.48 -7.36
CA PRO A 150 4.77 -3.39 -8.01
C PRO A 150 3.34 -3.76 -8.39
N PHE A 151 2.45 -2.79 -8.20
CA PHE A 151 1.03 -2.90 -8.45
C PHE A 151 0.53 -1.60 -9.08
N SER A 152 -0.17 -1.72 -10.21
CA SER A 152 -0.89 -0.62 -10.83
C SER A 152 -2.18 -1.14 -11.45
N VAL A 153 -3.26 -0.40 -11.24
CA VAL A 153 -4.54 -0.62 -11.93
C VAL A 153 -4.55 0.04 -13.32
N LEU A 154 -3.68 1.04 -13.52
CA LEU A 154 -3.47 1.77 -14.77
C LEU A 154 -2.25 1.19 -15.49
N THR A 155 -2.51 0.27 -16.42
CA THR A 155 -1.46 -0.56 -17.05
C THR A 155 -1.29 -0.30 -18.55
N LYS A 156 -2.15 0.52 -19.16
CA LYS A 156 -2.11 0.75 -20.63
C LYS A 156 -0.88 1.54 -21.06
N ILE A 157 -0.40 2.47 -20.23
CA ILE A 157 0.75 3.32 -20.51
C ILE A 157 1.80 3.14 -19.41
N PRO A 158 3.00 2.62 -19.73
CA PRO A 158 4.11 2.49 -18.79
C PRO A 158 4.56 3.84 -18.18
N LEU A 159 5.01 3.82 -16.92
CA LEU A 159 5.53 4.98 -16.20
C LEU A 159 6.84 5.52 -16.79
N ASP A 160 7.70 4.62 -17.27
CA ASP A 160 9.03 4.92 -17.81
C ASP A 160 9.01 5.73 -19.12
N HIS A 161 7.85 5.78 -19.80
CA HIS A 161 7.62 6.69 -20.92
C HIS A 161 7.59 8.17 -20.52
N TYR A 162 7.35 8.47 -19.23
CA TYR A 162 7.15 9.83 -18.72
C TYR A 162 8.13 10.22 -17.61
N LEU A 163 8.50 9.29 -16.75
CA LEU A 163 9.35 9.53 -15.58
C LEU A 163 10.58 8.62 -15.59
N THR A 164 11.75 9.14 -15.27
CA THR A 164 12.93 8.28 -15.02
C THR A 164 12.73 7.44 -13.76
N SER A 165 13.51 6.37 -13.58
CA SER A 165 13.43 5.53 -12.38
C SER A 165 13.69 6.31 -11.08
N GLU A 166 14.57 7.32 -11.12
CA GLU A 166 14.81 8.22 -9.99
C GLU A 166 13.60 9.12 -9.71
N GLU A 167 12.99 9.70 -10.76
CA GLU A 167 11.80 10.54 -10.65
C GLU A 167 10.62 9.73 -10.09
N GLN A 168 10.43 8.51 -10.58
CA GLN A 168 9.41 7.58 -10.10
C GLN A 168 9.58 7.26 -8.62
N THR A 169 10.80 6.91 -8.20
CA THR A 169 11.11 6.62 -6.79
C THR A 169 10.86 7.85 -5.92
N LEU A 170 11.37 9.01 -6.35
CA LEU A 170 11.25 10.26 -5.62
C LEU A 170 9.78 10.68 -5.42
N TRP A 171 8.99 10.57 -6.48
CA TRP A 171 7.59 11.02 -6.51
C TRP A 171 6.65 10.06 -5.76
N PHE A 172 6.76 8.75 -5.99
CA PHE A 172 5.80 7.77 -5.48
C PHE A 172 6.24 7.06 -4.19
N GLN A 173 7.53 6.74 -4.04
CA GLN A 173 8.05 6.01 -2.88
C GLN A 173 8.63 6.93 -1.79
N GLY A 174 9.11 8.11 -2.21
CA GLY A 174 9.93 9.01 -1.41
C GLY A 174 11.40 8.59 -1.43
N ASN A 175 12.31 9.56 -1.32
CA ASN A 175 13.75 9.32 -1.33
C ASN A 175 14.46 10.29 -0.35
N ASP A 176 14.63 9.85 0.90
CA ASP A 176 15.27 10.62 1.98
C ASP A 176 16.61 11.25 1.57
N PRO A 177 17.56 10.53 0.92
CA PRO A 177 18.79 11.11 0.39
C PRO A 177 18.57 12.30 -0.55
N ALA A 178 17.58 12.25 -1.45
CA ALA A 178 17.31 13.32 -2.41
C ALA A 178 16.81 14.61 -1.73
N PHE A 179 16.23 14.50 -0.55
CA PHE A 179 15.71 15.62 0.25
C PHE A 179 16.75 16.21 1.21
N GLN A 180 17.86 15.52 1.44
CA GLN A 180 18.82 15.90 2.47
C GLN A 180 19.47 17.26 2.18
N GLY A 181 19.35 18.19 3.13
CA GLY A 181 19.95 19.53 3.05
C GLY A 181 19.17 20.54 2.21
N LYS A 182 18.02 20.14 1.62
CA LYS A 182 17.15 21.04 0.86
C LYS A 182 16.11 21.69 1.77
N ASN A 183 15.87 22.98 1.58
CA ASN A 183 14.74 23.68 2.20
C ASN A 183 13.44 23.46 1.41
N GLY A 184 12.31 23.92 1.94
CA GLY A 184 11.00 23.75 1.31
C GLY A 184 10.88 24.33 -0.10
N THR A 185 11.54 25.46 -0.38
CA THR A 185 11.53 26.08 -1.72
C THR A 185 12.30 25.23 -2.73
N GLU A 186 13.47 24.71 -2.34
CA GLU A 186 14.28 23.84 -3.21
C GLU A 186 13.58 22.49 -3.47
N LEU A 187 12.87 21.97 -2.48
CA LEU A 187 12.04 20.78 -2.65
C LEU A 187 10.85 21.05 -3.59
N CYS A 188 10.19 22.19 -3.44
CA CYS A 188 9.10 22.59 -4.32
C CYS A 188 9.57 22.74 -5.78
N ASP A 189 10.70 23.42 -6.03
CA ASP A 189 11.28 23.53 -7.37
C ASP A 189 11.66 22.17 -7.97
N LEU A 190 12.18 21.25 -7.16
CA LEU A 190 12.48 19.88 -7.61
C LEU A 190 11.20 19.12 -8.00
N LEU A 191 10.19 19.14 -7.12
CA LEU A 191 8.96 18.37 -7.30
C LEU A 191 8.08 18.94 -8.43
N SER A 192 8.03 20.26 -8.59
CA SER A 192 7.28 20.94 -9.66
C SER A 192 7.75 20.60 -11.07
N LYS A 193 8.96 20.04 -11.24
CA LYS A 193 9.48 19.54 -12.53
C LYS A 193 9.00 18.11 -12.84
N ILE A 194 8.63 17.36 -11.81
CA ILE A 194 8.21 15.95 -11.90
C ILE A 194 6.68 15.86 -11.97
N GLU A 195 5.99 16.68 -11.17
CA GLU A 195 4.53 16.71 -11.08
C GLU A 195 3.81 16.73 -12.45
N PRO A 196 4.17 17.62 -13.41
CA PRO A 196 3.49 17.66 -14.70
C PRO A 196 3.67 16.38 -15.52
N LYS A 197 4.81 15.69 -15.36
CA LYS A 197 5.08 14.42 -16.03
C LYS A 197 4.24 13.29 -15.44
N ALA A 198 4.15 13.23 -14.10
CA ALA A 198 3.30 12.28 -13.39
C ALA A 198 1.82 12.48 -13.76
N TYR A 199 1.37 13.73 -13.78
CA TYR A 199 0.00 14.08 -14.17
C TYR A 199 -0.29 13.74 -15.63
N LEU A 200 0.65 14.02 -16.54
CA LEU A 200 0.51 13.67 -17.96
C LEU A 200 0.45 12.16 -18.18
N TRP A 201 1.26 11.38 -17.45
CA TRP A 201 1.19 9.91 -17.46
C TRP A 201 -0.18 9.40 -17.00
N LEU A 202 -0.70 9.95 -15.89
CA LEU A 202 -2.01 9.60 -15.37
C LEU A 202 -3.10 9.88 -16.41
N ASN A 203 -3.10 11.09 -16.99
CA ASN A 203 -4.05 11.49 -18.02
C ASN A 203 -3.96 10.61 -19.26
N HIS A 204 -2.76 10.21 -19.69
CA HIS A 204 -2.62 9.31 -20.84
C HIS A 204 -3.22 7.93 -20.57
N ASN A 205 -3.01 7.37 -19.36
CA ASN A 205 -3.65 6.12 -18.98
C ASN A 205 -5.17 6.24 -18.97
N LEU A 206 -5.71 7.29 -18.33
CA LEU A 206 -7.16 7.51 -18.26
C LEU A 206 -7.78 7.71 -19.65
N PHE A 207 -7.10 8.44 -20.53
CA PHE A 207 -7.49 8.55 -21.94
C PHE A 207 -7.51 7.18 -22.62
N ALA A 208 -6.46 6.38 -22.44
CA ALA A 208 -6.35 5.06 -23.07
C ALA A 208 -7.41 4.06 -22.57
N GLU A 209 -7.80 4.13 -21.29
CA GLU A 209 -8.91 3.36 -20.73
C GLU A 209 -10.25 3.77 -21.37
N SER A 210 -10.52 5.08 -21.42
CA SER A 210 -11.74 5.64 -22.03
C SER A 210 -11.83 5.31 -23.52
N TYR A 211 -10.71 5.43 -24.24
CA TYR A 211 -10.63 5.12 -25.65
C TYR A 211 -10.93 3.65 -25.92
N ALA A 212 -10.40 2.75 -25.09
CA ALA A 212 -10.67 1.31 -25.21
C ALA A 212 -12.14 0.96 -24.92
N ALA A 213 -12.79 1.65 -23.98
CA ALA A 213 -14.22 1.49 -23.72
C ALA A 213 -15.08 1.91 -24.93
N ILE A 214 -14.75 3.05 -25.56
CA ILE A 214 -15.44 3.53 -26.77
C ILE A 214 -15.19 2.60 -27.96
N ASP A 215 -13.97 2.09 -28.12
CA ASP A 215 -13.59 1.19 -29.21
C ASP A 215 -14.45 -0.10 -29.26
N ARG A 216 -14.93 -0.56 -28.11
CA ARG A 216 -15.85 -1.71 -27.98
C ARG A 216 -17.26 -1.42 -28.51
N LEU A 217 -17.65 -0.16 -28.64
CA LEU A 217 -18.93 0.25 -29.23
C LEU A 217 -18.90 0.31 -30.76
N LEU A 218 -17.73 0.11 -31.38
CA LEU A 218 -17.53 0.31 -32.82
C LEU A 218 -17.22 -0.96 -33.64
N PRO A 219 -17.61 -2.20 -33.26
CA PRO A 219 -17.10 -3.41 -33.92
C PRO A 219 -17.40 -3.45 -35.43
N ASP A 220 -18.53 -2.90 -35.86
CA ASP A 220 -18.95 -2.84 -37.27
C ASP A 220 -18.93 -1.40 -37.85
N HIS A 221 -18.27 -0.46 -37.16
CA HIS A 221 -18.26 0.93 -37.61
C HIS A 221 -17.22 1.16 -38.72
N PRO A 222 -17.50 1.98 -39.75
CA PRO A 222 -16.55 2.31 -40.81
C PRO A 222 -15.20 2.88 -40.34
N PHE A 223 -15.14 3.37 -39.10
CA PHE A 223 -13.94 3.94 -38.50
C PHE A 223 -13.14 2.95 -37.65
N LYS A 224 -13.59 1.72 -37.41
CA LYS A 224 -12.98 0.76 -36.46
C LYS A 224 -11.45 0.62 -36.62
N ASN A 225 -11.00 0.26 -37.82
CA ASN A 225 -9.56 0.09 -38.10
C ASN A 225 -8.75 1.39 -37.94
N ARG A 226 -9.34 2.54 -38.24
CA ARG A 226 -8.70 3.85 -38.06
C ARG A 226 -8.75 4.31 -36.61
N PHE A 227 -9.74 3.87 -35.85
CA PHE A 227 -9.92 4.20 -34.45
C PHE A 227 -8.80 3.58 -33.62
N GLU A 228 -8.57 2.27 -33.72
CA GLU A 228 -7.51 1.61 -32.95
C GLU A 228 -6.12 2.25 -33.16
N ALA A 229 -5.77 2.58 -34.41
CA ALA A 229 -4.49 3.18 -34.77
C ALA A 229 -4.34 4.67 -34.35
N ALA A 230 -5.45 5.38 -34.12
CA ALA A 230 -5.42 6.83 -33.90
C ALA A 230 -5.20 7.24 -32.44
N ARG A 231 -5.39 6.34 -31.46
CA ARG A 231 -5.38 6.63 -30.02
C ARG A 231 -4.24 7.57 -29.60
N ASP A 232 -2.99 7.17 -29.81
CA ASP A 232 -1.82 7.92 -29.34
C ASP A 232 -1.62 9.23 -30.11
N SER A 233 -2.10 9.31 -31.35
CA SER A 233 -2.07 10.55 -32.12
C SER A 233 -3.10 11.55 -31.63
N ILE A 234 -4.30 11.08 -31.29
CA ILE A 234 -5.37 11.91 -30.71
C ILE A 234 -4.94 12.44 -29.35
N PHE A 235 -4.35 11.60 -28.49
CA PHE A 235 -3.84 12.05 -27.20
C PHE A 235 -2.78 13.13 -27.37
N ARG A 236 -1.74 12.90 -28.18
CA ARG A 236 -0.65 13.87 -28.40
C ARG A 236 -1.13 15.22 -28.95
N LEU A 237 -2.10 15.21 -29.87
CA LEU A 237 -2.67 16.45 -30.43
C LEU A 237 -3.44 17.28 -29.41
N ASN A 238 -3.85 16.67 -28.30
CA ASN A 238 -4.71 17.29 -27.29
C ASN A 238 -4.09 17.25 -25.89
N GLN A 239 -2.83 16.83 -25.73
CA GLN A 239 -2.24 16.60 -24.41
C GLN A 239 -2.25 17.84 -23.50
N ASP A 240 -2.10 19.04 -24.09
CA ASP A 240 -2.12 20.31 -23.35
C ASP A 240 -3.54 20.79 -23.00
N LYS A 241 -4.56 20.14 -23.59
CA LYS A 241 -5.99 20.46 -23.44
C LYS A 241 -6.77 19.34 -22.74
N TYR A 242 -6.19 18.16 -22.65
CA TYR A 242 -6.82 16.98 -22.12
C TYR A 242 -6.67 16.97 -20.61
N ASP A 243 -7.79 17.20 -19.94
CA ASP A 243 -8.00 16.88 -18.55
C ASP A 243 -8.96 15.68 -18.53
N ALA A 244 -8.58 14.60 -17.85
CA ALA A 244 -9.45 13.42 -17.72
C ALA A 244 -10.78 13.75 -17.01
N LEU A 245 -10.85 14.89 -16.32
CA LEU A 245 -12.04 15.45 -15.68
C LEU A 245 -12.95 16.22 -16.65
N ASP A 246 -12.45 16.64 -17.81
CA ASP A 246 -13.17 17.50 -18.75
C ASP A 246 -13.73 16.64 -19.90
N ALA A 247 -15.06 16.51 -19.95
CA ALA A 247 -15.83 15.57 -20.78
C ALA A 247 -15.74 15.80 -22.31
N LYS A 248 -14.64 16.37 -22.80
CA LYS A 248 -14.39 16.76 -24.20
C LYS A 248 -13.89 15.62 -25.08
N LEU A 249 -13.71 14.42 -24.55
CA LEU A 249 -13.30 13.27 -25.37
C LEU A 249 -14.19 13.06 -26.62
N PRO A 250 -15.54 13.18 -26.58
CA PRO A 250 -16.36 13.02 -27.77
C PRO A 250 -16.06 14.12 -28.81
N GLU A 251 -15.89 15.37 -28.36
CA GLU A 251 -15.51 16.49 -29.23
C GLU A 251 -14.12 16.29 -29.85
N MET A 252 -13.16 15.75 -29.10
CA MET A 252 -11.81 15.44 -29.59
C MET A 252 -11.84 14.37 -30.68
N LEU A 253 -12.65 13.32 -30.48
CA LEU A 253 -12.83 12.26 -31.47
C LEU A 253 -13.51 12.80 -32.74
N ASP A 254 -14.58 13.57 -32.59
CA ASP A 254 -15.29 14.23 -33.68
C ASP A 254 -14.37 15.14 -34.51
N ASN A 255 -13.56 15.95 -33.84
CA ASN A 255 -12.58 16.83 -34.48
C ASN A 255 -11.50 16.07 -35.27
N TYR A 256 -11.06 14.91 -34.77
CA TYR A 256 -10.05 14.08 -35.43
C TYR A 256 -10.62 13.33 -36.64
N PHE A 257 -11.76 12.66 -36.46
CA PHE A 257 -12.40 11.86 -37.51
C PHE A 257 -13.21 12.68 -38.50
N LYS A 258 -13.38 13.99 -38.26
CA LYS A 258 -14.22 14.91 -39.06
C LYS A 258 -15.66 14.40 -39.12
N THR A 259 -16.22 14.16 -37.94
CA THR A 259 -17.59 13.67 -37.73
C THR A 259 -18.21 14.39 -36.54
N ASP A 260 -19.49 14.12 -36.28
CA ASP A 260 -20.28 14.54 -35.11
C ASP A 260 -20.89 13.32 -34.40
N TYR A 261 -20.47 12.11 -34.78
CA TYR A 261 -20.98 10.84 -34.28
C TYR A 261 -20.76 10.70 -32.77
N PHE A 262 -19.57 11.04 -32.28
CA PHE A 262 -19.21 10.81 -30.88
C PHE A 262 -19.98 11.75 -29.96
N SER A 263 -20.10 13.04 -30.31
CA SER A 263 -20.91 13.99 -29.53
C SER A 263 -22.39 13.65 -29.58
N ARG A 264 -22.92 13.22 -30.74
CA ARG A 264 -24.33 12.75 -30.86
C ARG A 264 -24.61 11.52 -30.01
N HIS A 265 -23.61 10.68 -29.78
CA HIS A 265 -23.71 9.49 -28.94
C HIS A 265 -23.06 9.68 -27.55
N GLY A 266 -22.77 10.91 -27.14
CA GLY A 266 -22.11 11.22 -25.87
C GLY A 266 -22.84 10.58 -24.69
N GLN A 267 -24.17 10.74 -24.58
CA GLN A 267 -24.94 10.09 -23.50
C GLN A 267 -24.80 8.56 -23.45
N ARG A 268 -24.67 7.91 -24.61
CA ARG A 268 -24.46 6.46 -24.67
C ARG A 268 -23.05 6.10 -24.19
N ILE A 269 -22.05 6.88 -24.58
CA ILE A 269 -20.66 6.76 -24.13
C ILE A 269 -20.56 7.00 -22.62
N ASP A 270 -21.22 8.04 -22.10
CA ASP A 270 -21.30 8.35 -20.68
C ASP A 270 -21.94 7.22 -19.89
N SER A 271 -23.00 6.62 -20.42
CA SER A 271 -23.74 5.54 -19.77
C SER A 271 -23.10 4.14 -19.91
N LEU A 272 -21.89 4.06 -20.46
CA LEU A 272 -21.18 2.80 -20.67
C LEU A 272 -20.99 2.04 -19.36
N ASP A 273 -21.64 0.88 -19.28
CA ASP A 273 -21.38 -0.10 -18.24
C ASP A 273 -20.27 -1.03 -18.73
N ASP A 274 -19.02 -0.70 -18.43
CA ASP A 274 -17.85 -1.46 -18.82
C ASP A 274 -17.34 -2.27 -17.62
N PRO A 275 -17.54 -3.61 -17.59
CA PRO A 275 -17.13 -4.44 -16.46
C PRO A 275 -15.64 -4.42 -16.16
N GLU A 276 -14.77 -4.29 -17.18
CA GLU A 276 -13.32 -4.24 -16.97
C GLU A 276 -12.93 -2.89 -16.35
N LEU A 277 -13.49 -1.80 -16.86
CA LEU A 277 -13.26 -0.49 -16.29
C LEU A 277 -13.82 -0.44 -14.86
N ASN A 278 -15.06 -0.89 -14.64
CA ASN A 278 -15.67 -0.96 -13.32
C ASN A 278 -14.82 -1.74 -12.32
N HIS A 279 -14.26 -2.88 -12.72
CA HIS A 279 -13.36 -3.65 -11.86
C HIS A 279 -12.08 -2.88 -11.52
N LYS A 280 -11.49 -2.17 -12.50
CA LYS A 280 -10.33 -1.28 -12.24
C LYS A 280 -10.69 -0.14 -11.30
N LEU A 281 -11.88 0.42 -11.43
CA LEU A 281 -12.35 1.50 -10.57
C LEU A 281 -12.55 1.02 -9.13
N ASP A 282 -13.16 -0.15 -8.94
CA ASP A 282 -13.30 -0.76 -7.62
C ASP A 282 -11.93 -1.00 -6.97
N SER A 283 -10.89 -1.28 -7.77
CA SER A 283 -9.53 -1.43 -7.26
C SER A 283 -8.82 -0.11 -6.92
N LEU A 284 -9.34 1.06 -7.32
CA LEU A 284 -8.74 2.35 -6.98
C LEU A 284 -8.95 2.75 -5.53
N ASP A 285 -9.96 2.18 -4.88
CA ASP A 285 -10.15 2.29 -3.43
C ASP A 285 -8.89 1.82 -2.64
N LEU A 286 -7.99 1.04 -3.27
CA LEU A 286 -6.67 0.71 -2.70
C LEU A 286 -5.81 1.94 -2.42
N TYR A 287 -5.90 2.98 -3.24
CA TYR A 287 -5.11 4.21 -3.08
C TYR A 287 -5.60 5.07 -1.91
N GLU A 288 -6.83 4.85 -1.43
CA GLU A 288 -7.35 5.52 -0.24
C GLU A 288 -6.95 4.85 1.09
N ILE A 289 -6.33 3.68 1.01
CA ILE A 289 -5.94 2.86 2.16
C ILE A 289 -4.47 3.06 2.47
N THR A 290 -4.17 3.37 3.74
CA THR A 290 -2.79 3.43 4.26
C THR A 290 -2.56 2.47 5.40
N PHE A 291 -1.32 2.00 5.51
CA PHE A 291 -0.82 1.32 6.70
C PHE A 291 0.39 2.06 7.25
N GLN A 292 0.31 2.43 8.53
CA GLN A 292 1.52 2.68 9.31
C GLN A 292 2.10 1.33 9.74
N TYR A 293 3.15 0.88 9.05
CA TYR A 293 3.85 -0.35 9.37
C TYR A 293 4.92 -0.10 10.43
N GLU A 294 5.00 -0.97 11.44
CA GLU A 294 6.00 -0.91 12.50
C GLU A 294 6.75 -2.24 12.66
N LEU A 295 8.07 -2.18 12.76
CA LEU A 295 8.93 -3.34 12.99
C LEU A 295 9.67 -3.22 14.32
N LEU A 296 9.61 -4.30 15.11
CA LEU A 296 10.44 -4.49 16.29
C LEU A 296 11.35 -5.69 16.06
N LEU A 297 12.65 -5.43 16.01
CA LEU A 297 13.68 -6.46 15.97
C LEU A 297 14.37 -6.61 17.33
N PRO A 298 14.94 -7.80 17.63
CA PRO A 298 15.66 -7.99 18.87
C PRO A 298 16.93 -7.14 18.96
N GLY A 299 17.17 -6.55 20.12
CA GLY A 299 18.42 -5.84 20.42
C GLY A 299 18.49 -4.43 19.83
N LYS A 300 19.71 -3.98 19.53
CA LYS A 300 19.98 -2.63 19.03
C LYS A 300 19.92 -2.61 17.51
N ILE A 301 19.15 -1.68 16.92
CA ILE A 301 19.14 -1.45 15.48
C ILE A 301 20.52 -0.95 15.02
N LEU A 302 21.02 -1.54 13.94
CA LEU A 302 22.28 -1.19 13.29
C LEU A 302 22.06 -0.31 12.05
N SER A 303 21.08 -0.69 11.23
CA SER A 303 20.72 0.00 9.99
C SER A 303 19.26 -0.25 9.65
N SER A 304 18.68 0.67 8.90
CA SER A 304 17.33 0.58 8.34
C SER A 304 17.23 1.53 7.15
N ASN A 305 16.37 1.21 6.19
CA ASN A 305 16.06 2.14 5.09
C ASN A 305 14.92 3.12 5.41
N THR A 306 14.40 3.11 6.64
CA THR A 306 13.58 4.21 7.19
C THR A 306 14.36 4.96 8.26
N ARG A 307 14.18 6.29 8.29
CA ARG A 307 14.59 7.16 9.39
C ARG A 307 13.45 7.40 10.39
N GLN A 308 12.22 7.04 10.03
CA GLN A 308 11.06 7.22 10.89
C GLN A 308 11.10 6.19 12.02
N THR A 309 11.02 6.70 13.25
CA THR A 309 10.89 5.86 14.43
C THR A 309 9.70 6.32 15.26
N THR A 310 8.83 5.38 15.64
CA THR A 310 7.68 5.64 16.50
C THR A 310 7.86 4.87 17.80
N ALA A 311 8.07 5.58 18.91
CA ALA A 311 8.30 4.97 20.23
C ALA A 311 9.39 3.87 20.24
N GLY A 312 10.49 4.09 19.52
CA GLY A 312 11.60 3.13 19.42
C GLY A 312 11.40 1.97 18.44
N LYS A 313 10.28 1.95 17.70
CA LYS A 313 10.00 1.02 16.60
C LYS A 313 10.38 1.66 15.28
N LEU A 314 10.89 0.88 14.33
CA LEU A 314 11.09 1.34 12.96
C LEU A 314 9.73 1.45 12.27
N SER A 315 9.47 2.52 11.53
CA SER A 315 8.17 2.70 10.85
C SER A 315 8.27 3.06 9.38
N TRP A 316 7.34 2.53 8.60
CA TRP A 316 7.14 2.83 7.17
C TRP A 316 5.67 3.13 6.91
N GLN A 317 5.40 3.83 5.82
CA GLN A 317 4.06 3.99 5.28
C GLN A 317 3.88 3.02 4.12
N LEU A 318 2.77 2.28 4.10
CA LEU A 318 2.39 1.42 2.98
C LEU A 318 1.08 1.94 2.39
N ASP A 319 1.04 2.07 1.08
CA ASP A 319 -0.13 2.42 0.28
C ASP A 319 0.14 2.05 -1.18
N ALA A 320 -0.92 2.07 -1.99
CA ALA A 320 -0.82 1.66 -3.39
C ALA A 320 0.07 2.58 -4.25
N TYR A 321 0.28 3.86 -3.88
CA TYR A 321 1.18 4.74 -4.64
C TYR A 321 2.60 4.25 -4.57
N ARG A 322 3.06 3.85 -3.38
CA ARG A 322 4.43 3.37 -3.16
C ARG A 322 4.74 2.09 -3.95
N PHE A 323 3.72 1.36 -4.37
CA PHE A 323 3.85 0.13 -5.16
C PHE A 323 3.77 0.40 -6.66
N LEU A 324 3.50 1.62 -7.12
CA LEU A 324 3.37 1.90 -8.56
C LEU A 324 4.64 1.60 -9.37
N PRO A 325 5.84 2.11 -9.01
CA PRO A 325 6.95 2.13 -9.95
C PRO A 325 7.81 0.85 -9.94
N GLN A 326 8.06 0.30 -8.75
CA GLN A 326 8.97 -0.82 -8.52
C GLN A 326 8.67 -1.45 -7.15
N ASP A 327 9.40 -2.51 -6.81
CA ASP A 327 9.36 -3.13 -5.49
C ASP A 327 9.48 -2.08 -4.37
N TYR A 328 8.53 -2.05 -3.44
CA TYR A 328 8.66 -1.29 -2.20
C TYR A 328 9.27 -2.17 -1.12
N VAL A 329 10.55 -1.92 -0.83
CA VAL A 329 11.36 -2.77 0.05
C VAL A 329 11.48 -2.10 1.42
N MET A 330 11.15 -2.82 2.49
CA MET A 330 11.47 -2.45 3.86
C MET A 330 12.62 -3.30 4.36
N THR A 331 13.68 -2.69 4.90
CA THR A 331 14.84 -3.42 5.41
C THR A 331 15.30 -2.90 6.75
N ALA A 332 15.70 -3.82 7.63
CA ALA A 332 16.30 -3.47 8.91
C ALA A 332 17.29 -4.54 9.37
N GLN A 333 18.34 -4.09 10.04
CA GLN A 333 19.31 -4.95 10.71
C GLN A 333 19.43 -4.58 12.18
N SER A 334 19.56 -5.60 13.04
CA SER A 334 19.76 -5.41 14.47
C SER A 334 20.76 -6.40 15.04
N ARG A 335 21.23 -6.11 16.26
CA ARG A 335 22.15 -6.96 17.02
C ARG A 335 21.71 -7.09 18.47
N ALA A 336 21.57 -8.32 18.94
CA ALA A 336 21.32 -8.64 20.34
C ALA A 336 22.56 -9.24 21.02
N ILE A 337 22.71 -8.94 22.31
CA ILE A 337 23.78 -9.47 23.16
C ILE A 337 23.40 -10.86 23.66
N ASN A 338 24.32 -11.81 23.55
CA ASN A 338 24.21 -13.15 24.13
C ASN A 338 24.74 -13.11 25.57
N VAL A 339 23.92 -12.66 26.52
CA VAL A 339 24.32 -12.46 27.93
C VAL A 339 24.92 -13.74 28.54
N TRP A 340 24.35 -14.90 28.21
CA TRP A 340 24.86 -16.19 28.67
C TRP A 340 26.30 -16.46 28.19
N ALA A 341 26.65 -16.04 26.97
CA ALA A 341 27.98 -16.26 26.41
C ALA A 341 29.03 -15.40 27.12
N PHE A 342 28.68 -14.18 27.51
CA PHE A 342 29.53 -13.34 28.37
C PHE A 342 29.74 -13.97 29.75
N ALA A 343 28.66 -14.43 30.38
CA ALA A 343 28.74 -15.09 31.68
C ALA A 343 29.60 -16.36 31.64
N LEU A 344 29.43 -17.18 30.60
CA LEU A 344 30.21 -18.40 30.40
C LEU A 344 31.68 -18.09 30.13
N THR A 345 32.00 -17.11 29.26
CA THR A 345 33.38 -16.70 29.03
C THR A 345 34.03 -16.15 30.30
N ALA A 346 33.31 -15.33 31.09
CA ALA A 346 33.82 -14.84 32.37
C ALA A 346 34.10 -15.98 33.36
N LEU A 347 33.20 -16.97 33.46
CA LEU A 347 33.39 -18.15 34.30
C LEU A 347 34.61 -18.97 33.87
N LEU A 348 34.81 -19.18 32.57
CA LEU A 348 35.97 -19.90 32.03
C LEU A 348 37.29 -19.16 32.32
N LEU A 349 37.30 -17.83 32.23
CA LEU A 349 38.47 -17.03 32.56
C LEU A 349 38.79 -17.08 34.07
N LEU A 350 37.77 -16.97 34.93
CA LEU A 350 37.96 -17.06 36.38
C LEU A 350 38.46 -18.44 36.82
N THR A 351 37.92 -19.52 36.23
CA THR A 351 38.39 -20.88 36.52
C THR A 351 39.82 -21.11 36.03
N ALA A 352 40.18 -20.63 34.84
CA ALA A 352 41.56 -20.69 34.35
C ALA A 352 42.54 -19.92 35.27
N LEU A 353 42.17 -18.70 35.69
CA LEU A 353 42.97 -17.91 36.63
C LEU A 353 43.14 -18.62 37.98
N TYR A 354 42.08 -19.24 38.50
CA TYR A 354 42.14 -20.04 39.73
C TYR A 354 43.14 -21.20 39.61
N PHE A 355 43.12 -21.95 38.50
CA PHE A 355 44.06 -23.05 38.29
C PHE A 355 45.50 -22.58 38.09
N ILE A 356 45.73 -21.43 37.45
CA ILE A 356 47.06 -20.82 37.34
C ILE A 356 47.57 -20.40 38.71
N TRP A 357 46.71 -19.77 39.53
CA TRP A 357 47.08 -19.35 40.88
C TRP A 357 47.40 -20.52 41.79
N LYS A 358 46.62 -21.61 41.73
CA LYS A 358 46.84 -22.83 42.53
C LYS A 358 48.11 -23.62 42.13
N ARG A 359 48.62 -23.42 40.91
CA ARG A 359 49.86 -24.06 40.43
C ARG A 359 51.13 -23.28 40.79
N LYS A 360 51.01 -22.02 41.19
CA LYS A 360 52.07 -21.28 41.89
C LYS A 360 51.98 -21.58 43.38
#